data_AF-A0A9D6IHK1-F1
#
_entry.id   AF-A0A9D6IHK1-F1
#
_cell.length_a   1.000
_cell.length_b   1.000
_cell.length_c   1.000
_cell.angle_alpha   90.00
_cell.angle_beta   90.00
_cell.angle_gamma   90.00
#
_symmetry.space_group_name_H-M   'P 1'
#
loop_
_entity.id
_entity.type
_entity.pdbx_description
1 polymer ?
#
loop_
_entity_poly.entity_id
_entity_poly.type
_entity_poly.pdbx_seq_one_letter_code
_entity_poly.pdbx_strand_id
1 'polypeptide(L)'
;MATRRRFLQAAAVAATLPLVADGAQAPPASADQALLALVRLRFKHLNEDQVKAVHAGLRGDLAGAEILRRVRLDPTDEPATVFVADVAE
;
A
#
# COMPACT_ATOMS: atom_id res chain seq x y z
N MET A 1 -32.02 -7.11 -0.91
CA MET A 1 -30.94 -7.50 -1.82
C MET A 1 -29.62 -6.86 -1.37
N ALA A 2 -28.72 -7.63 -0.78
CA ALA A 2 -27.41 -7.14 -0.37
C ALA A 2 -26.49 -7.04 -1.60
N THR A 3 -26.17 -5.82 -2.03
CA THR A 3 -25.33 -5.55 -3.20
C THR A 3 -23.89 -5.99 -2.93
N ARG A 4 -23.24 -6.68 -3.89
CA ARG A 4 -21.81 -7.10 -3.84
C ARG A 4 -20.87 -6.04 -3.26
N ARG A 5 -21.14 -4.76 -3.54
CA ARG A 5 -20.41 -3.61 -3.00
C ARG A 5 -20.40 -3.54 -1.46
N ARG A 6 -21.51 -3.82 -0.79
CA ARG A 6 -21.58 -3.86 0.69
C ARG A 6 -20.82 -5.05 1.27
N PHE A 7 -20.84 -6.18 0.57
CA PHE A 7 -20.06 -7.35 0.96
C PHE A 7 -18.55 -7.09 0.83
N LEU A 8 -18.11 -6.48 -0.28
CA LEU A 8 -16.71 -6.10 -0.47
C LEU A 8 -16.24 -5.05 0.55
N GLN A 9 -17.10 -4.08 0.90
CA GLN A 9 -16.81 -3.12 1.96
C GLN A 9 -16.69 -3.78 3.34
N ALA A 10 -17.60 -4.70 3.68
CA ALA A 10 -17.53 -5.44 4.94
C ALA A 10 -16.30 -6.37 4.99
N ALA A 11 -15.96 -7.02 3.88
CA ALA A 11 -14.78 -7.86 3.76
C ALA A 11 -13.47 -7.06 3.86
N ALA A 12 -13.41 -5.85 3.30
CA ALA A 12 -12.26 -4.96 3.45
C ALA A 12 -12.04 -4.52 4.90
N VAL A 13 -13.12 -4.19 5.63
CA VAL A 13 -13.03 -3.87 7.06
C VAL A 13 -12.64 -5.10 7.88
N ALA A 14 -13.22 -6.27 7.58
CA ALA A 14 -12.90 -7.51 8.27
C ALA A 14 -11.46 -8.00 8.03
N ALA A 15 -10.91 -7.77 6.83
CA ALA A 15 -9.53 -8.11 6.50
C ALA A 15 -8.49 -7.24 7.24
N THR A 16 -8.91 -6.08 7.78
CA THR A 16 -8.03 -5.22 8.61
C THR A 16 -8.06 -5.58 10.10
N LEU A 17 -9.05 -6.35 10.58
CA LEU A 17 -9.17 -6.72 11.99
C LEU A 17 -8.04 -7.62 12.53
N PRO A 18 -7.52 -8.64 11.82
CA PRO A 18 -6.42 -9.45 12.35
C PRO A 18 -5.07 -8.72 12.35
N LEU A 19 -4.97 -7.52 11.75
CA LEU A 19 -3.80 -6.63 11.86
C LEU A 19 -3.84 -5.72 13.10
N VAL A 20 -4.99 -5.62 13.79
CA VAL A 20 -5.20 -4.73 14.95
C VAL A 20 -5.26 -5.51 16.28
N ALA A 21 -5.47 -6.83 16.22
CA ALA A 21 -5.73 -7.64 17.42
C ALA A 21 -4.48 -7.97 18.26
N ASP A 22 -3.27 -7.64 17.80
CA ASP A 22 -2.04 -7.89 18.56
C ASP A 22 -1.21 -6.61 18.69
N GLY A 23 -1.38 -5.94 19.82
CA GLY A 23 -0.62 -4.77 20.22
C GLY A 23 -1.37 -3.45 20.02
N ALA A 24 -1.76 -2.83 21.13
CA ALA A 24 -2.10 -1.41 21.20
C ALA A 24 -0.84 -0.58 20.87
N GLN A 25 -0.48 -0.55 19.59
CA GLN A 25 0.54 0.34 19.08
C GLN A 25 -0.14 1.69 18.85
N ALA A 26 0.42 2.75 19.44
CA ALA A 26 -0.07 4.10 19.22
C ALA A 26 -0.28 4.35 17.73
N PRO A 27 -1.37 5.04 17.33
CA PRO A 27 -1.63 5.30 15.93
C PRO A 27 -0.40 5.97 15.32
N PRO A 28 0.08 5.50 14.15
CA PRO A 28 1.27 6.05 13.54
C PRO A 28 1.06 7.54 13.28
N ALA A 29 2.04 8.37 13.66
CA ALA A 29 1.91 9.82 13.57
C ALA A 29 1.93 10.33 12.11
N SER A 30 2.35 9.48 11.17
CA SER A 30 2.48 9.78 9.75
C SER A 30 2.45 8.52 8.88
N ALA A 31 2.19 8.69 7.57
CA ALA A 31 2.12 7.58 6.62
C ALA A 31 3.45 6.81 6.51
N ASP A 32 4.60 7.49 6.58
CA ASP A 32 5.91 6.84 6.58
C ASP A 32 6.12 5.96 7.83
N GLN A 33 5.62 6.38 9.00
CA GLN A 33 5.68 5.57 10.21
C GLN A 33 4.78 4.33 10.12
N ALA A 34 3.59 4.49 9.54
CA ALA A 34 2.68 3.37 9.30
C ALA A 34 3.31 2.31 8.39
N LEU A 35 3.91 2.76 7.27
CA LEU A 35 4.61 1.89 6.33
C LEU A 35 5.85 1.24 6.96
N LEU A 36 6.62 2.00 7.76
CA LEU A 36 7.78 1.44 8.48
C LEU A 36 7.36 0.36 9.48
N ALA A 37 6.22 0.50 10.15
CA ALA A 37 5.69 -0.53 11.04
C ALA A 37 5.36 -1.81 10.28
N LEU A 38 4.77 -1.72 9.09
CA LEU A 38 4.53 -2.87 8.21
C LEU A 38 5.83 -3.53 7.75
N VAL A 39 6.85 -2.74 7.39
CA VAL A 39 8.17 -3.25 7.03
C VAL A 39 8.77 -4.05 8.19
N ARG A 40 8.76 -3.51 9.41
CA ARG A 40 9.26 -4.21 10.61
C ARG A 40 8.43 -5.43 10.97
N LEU A 41 7.14 -5.45 10.65
CA LEU A 41 6.29 -6.61 10.84
C LEU A 41 6.65 -7.72 9.85
N ARG A 42 6.85 -7.37 8.58
CA ARG A 42 7.07 -8.32 7.48
C ARG A 42 8.51 -8.83 7.39
N PHE A 43 9.49 -7.97 7.65
CA PHE A 43 10.91 -8.23 7.44
C PHE A 43 11.67 -8.22 8.77
N LYS A 44 11.74 -9.39 9.41
CA LYS A 44 12.38 -9.58 10.73
C LYS A 44 13.91 -9.63 10.72
N HIS A 45 14.51 -9.71 9.54
CA HIS A 45 15.96 -9.89 9.36
C HIS A 45 16.71 -8.58 9.08
N LEU A 46 16.01 -7.44 9.03
CA LEU A 46 16.65 -6.15 8.76
C LEU A 46 17.40 -5.65 9.99
N ASN A 47 18.63 -5.21 9.79
CA ASN A 47 19.40 -4.51 10.81
C ASN A 47 18.98 -3.04 10.91
N GLU A 48 19.47 -2.33 11.92
CA GLU A 48 19.07 -0.94 12.18
C GLU A 48 19.42 0.01 11.03
N ASP A 49 20.59 -0.17 10.41
CA ASP A 49 21.04 0.65 9.28
C ASP A 49 20.13 0.45 8.05
N GLN A 50 19.73 -0.79 7.78
CA GLN A 50 18.79 -1.14 6.72
C GLN A 50 17.40 -0.55 7.01
N VAL A 51 16.92 -0.65 8.25
CA VAL A 51 15.64 -0.04 8.65
C VAL A 51 15.67 1.47 8.47
N LYS A 52 16.78 2.13 8.80
CA LYS A 52 16.97 3.57 8.59
C LYS A 52 17.00 3.94 7.11
N ALA A 53 17.70 3.15 6.28
CA ALA A 53 17.73 3.35 4.84
C ALA A 53 16.33 3.20 4.21
N VAL A 54 15.58 2.18 4.61
CA VAL A 54 14.19 1.99 4.16
C VAL A 54 13.31 3.16 4.61
N HIS A 55 13.44 3.63 5.84
CA HIS A 55 12.65 4.78 6.32
C HIS A 55 12.95 6.05 5.53
N ALA A 56 14.22 6.31 5.20
CA ALA A 56 14.61 7.42 4.34
C ALA A 56 14.01 7.29 2.92
N GLY A 57 14.05 6.10 2.34
CA GLY A 57 13.42 5.80 1.05
C GLY A 57 11.91 6.06 1.06
N LEU A 58 11.20 5.53 2.06
CA LEU A 58 9.75 5.72 2.23
C LEU A 58 9.36 7.21 2.26
N ARG A 59 10.16 8.06 2.93
CA ARG A 59 9.91 9.50 2.96
C ARG A 59 10.07 10.14 1.58
N GLY A 60 11.09 9.74 0.82
CA GLY A 60 11.31 10.22 -0.54
C GLY A 60 10.19 9.79 -1.49
N ASP A 61 9.84 8.50 -1.44
CA ASP A 61 8.83 7.91 -2.32
C ASP A 61 7.43 8.47 -2.06
N LEU A 62 7.08 8.76 -0.80
CA LEU A 62 5.82 9.41 -0.47
C LEU A 62 5.73 10.84 -1.02
N ALA A 63 6.84 11.59 -1.00
CA ALA A 63 6.88 12.91 -1.64
C ALA A 63 6.72 12.78 -3.17
N GLY A 64 7.37 11.79 -3.79
CA GLY A 64 7.20 11.47 -5.20
C GLY A 64 5.78 11.06 -5.56
N ALA A 65 5.13 10.23 -4.74
CA ALA A 65 3.75 9.81 -4.92
C ALA A 65 2.77 10.99 -4.85
N GLU A 66 3.01 11.96 -3.97
CA GLU A 66 2.21 13.19 -3.90
C GLU A 66 2.35 14.06 -5.15
N ILE A 67 3.50 14.01 -5.83
CA ILE A 67 3.68 14.66 -7.13
C ILE A 67 2.90 13.90 -8.20
N LEU A 68 3.05 12.58 -8.27
CA LEU A 68 2.36 11.74 -9.26
C LEU A 68 0.84 11.82 -9.13
N ARG A 69 0.31 11.93 -7.89
CA ARG A 69 -1.12 12.07 -7.63
C ARG A 69 -1.74 13.30 -8.29
N ARG A 70 -0.94 14.33 -8.59
CA ARG A 70 -1.41 15.57 -9.25
C ARG A 70 -1.52 15.41 -10.76
N VAL A 71 -0.94 14.37 -11.33
CA VAL A 71 -1.10 14.05 -12.75
C VAL A 71 -2.53 13.58 -12.98
N ARG A 72 -3.28 14.35 -13.74
CA ARG A 72 -4.64 13.98 -14.15
C ARG A 72 -4.53 12.97 -15.29
N LEU A 73 -5.05 11.78 -15.06
CA LEU A 73 -5.15 10.74 -16.07
C LEU A 73 -6.55 10.76 -16.67
N ASP A 74 -6.63 10.67 -17.99
CA ASP A 74 -7.87 10.39 -18.70
C ASP A 74 -8.08 8.86 -18.79
N PRO A 75 -9.34 8.37 -18.85
CA PRO A 75 -9.60 6.93 -18.93
C PRO A 75 -8.99 6.25 -20.16
N THR A 76 -8.63 7.03 -21.18
CA THR A 76 -7.98 6.58 -22.41
C THR A 76 -6.45 6.60 -22.32
N ASP A 77 -5.88 7.06 -21.20
CA ASP A 77 -4.44 7.01 -20.99
C ASP A 77 -4.02 5.57 -20.76
N GLU A 78 -3.30 5.03 -21.73
CA GLU A 78 -2.79 3.68 -21.68
C GLU A 78 -1.48 3.60 -20.87
N PRO A 79 -1.24 2.49 -20.16
CA PRO A 79 0.04 2.28 -19.52
C PRO A 79 1.14 2.16 -20.58
N ALA A 80 2.36 2.56 -20.22
CA ALA A 80 3.52 2.47 -21.12
C ALA A 80 3.82 1.05 -21.63
N THR A 81 3.27 0.03 -20.97
CA THR A 81 3.35 -1.36 -21.41
C THR A 81 2.01 -2.05 -21.15
N VAL A 82 1.47 -2.68 -22.19
CA VAL A 82 0.27 -3.52 -22.12
C VAL A 82 0.68 -4.95 -22.48
N PHE A 83 0.28 -5.91 -21.65
CA PHE A 83 0.42 -7.33 -21.98
C PHE A 83 -0.76 -7.76 -22.84
N VAL A 84 -0.47 -8.29 -24.02
CA VAL A 84 -1.47 -8.95 -24.87
C VAL A 84 -1.11 -10.42 -24.93
N ALA A 85 -2.02 -11.29 -24.53
CA ALA A 85 -1.86 -12.72 -24.72
C ALA A 85 -2.35 -13.07 -26.13
N ASP A 86 -1.48 -13.66 -26.94
CA ASP A 86 -1.88 -14.25 -28.23
C ASP A 86 -2.83 -15.41 -27.95
N VAL A 87 -4.12 -15.22 -28.19
CA VAL A 87 -5.09 -16.30 -28.18
C VAL A 87 -5.09 -16.87 -29.61
N ALA A 88 -4.48 -18.04 -29.80
CA ALA A 88 -4.55 -18.75 -31.06
C ALA A 88 -6.03 -19.05 -31.38
N GLU A 89 -6.51 -18.61 -32.56
CA GLU A 89 -7.81 -18.96 -33.11
C GLU A 89 -7.91 -20.45 -33.48
#